data_AF-A0A0D8ZSA4-F1
#
_entry.id   AF-A0A0D8ZSA4-F1
#
_cell.length_a   1.000
_cell.length_b   1.000
_cell.length_c   1.000
_cell.angle_alpha   90.00
_cell.angle_beta   90.00
_cell.angle_gamma   90.00
#
_symmetry.space_group_name_H-M   'P 1'
#
loop_
_entity.id
_entity.type
_entity.pdbx_description
1 polymer ?
#
loop_
_entity_poly.entity_id
_entity_poly.type
_entity_poly.pdbx_seq_one_letter_code
_entity_poly.pdbx_strand_id
1 'polypeptide(L)'
;MPSLEKLLSIIDTLNQERVQVASQGWYLQHCWLVQVKPGGNARTDRKYWQVRSRKALFDGKKLKHLKPELVEDYKAAIERGRQLAGIDRQIEKLTLQLQQLAVITDSSNSTPLSVTKFELGDRGQPKDTLKAELFTNLTEQERQVKEVLAKSQILRASLRQSIVRGKTIGMTNTILKADISYMRSRAN
;
A
#
# COMPACT_ATOMS: atom_id res chain seq x y z
N MET A 1 21.80 -21.72 -6.16
CA MET A 1 21.34 -20.31 -6.21
C MET A 1 20.22 -20.23 -7.24
N PRO A 2 19.01 -19.75 -6.90
CA PRO A 2 18.00 -19.45 -7.92
C PRO A 2 18.57 -18.38 -8.87
N SER A 3 18.38 -18.57 -10.18
CA SER A 3 18.78 -17.56 -11.17
C SER A 3 17.96 -16.28 -10.99
N LEU A 4 18.55 -15.14 -11.31
CA LEU A 4 17.90 -13.82 -11.18
C LEU A 4 16.55 -13.77 -11.91
N GLU A 5 16.48 -14.39 -13.09
CA GLU A 5 15.24 -14.57 -13.88
C GLU A 5 14.14 -15.32 -13.11
N LYS A 6 14.51 -16.35 -12.32
CA LYS A 6 13.54 -17.09 -11.50
C LYS A 6 12.99 -16.22 -10.37
N LEU A 7 13.82 -15.39 -9.75
CA LEU A 7 13.37 -14.48 -8.69
C LEU A 7 12.40 -13.41 -9.21
N LEU A 8 12.69 -12.84 -10.38
CA LEU A 8 11.80 -11.88 -11.04
C LEU A 8 10.45 -12.53 -11.41
N SER A 9 10.47 -13.72 -12.00
CA SER A 9 9.25 -14.46 -12.34
C SER A 9 8.38 -14.77 -11.11
N ILE A 10 8.99 -15.12 -9.96
CA ILE A 10 8.26 -15.35 -8.72
C ILE A 10 7.62 -14.05 -8.21
N ILE A 11 8.34 -12.92 -8.25
CA ILE A 11 7.80 -11.62 -7.85
C ILE A 11 6.61 -11.23 -8.74
N ASP A 12 6.71 -11.44 -10.06
CA ASP A 12 5.61 -11.15 -10.99
C ASP A 12 4.38 -12.01 -10.70
N THR A 13 4.58 -13.30 -10.41
CA THR A 13 3.51 -14.22 -10.03
C THR A 13 2.83 -13.77 -8.73
N LEU A 14 3.61 -13.40 -7.71
CA LEU A 14 3.08 -12.90 -6.44
C LEU A 14 2.33 -11.57 -6.61
N ASN A 15 2.78 -10.70 -7.52
CA ASN A 15 2.07 -9.46 -7.85
C ASN A 15 0.74 -9.75 -8.55
N GLN A 16 0.67 -10.74 -9.43
CA GLN A 16 -0.59 -11.16 -10.06
C GLN A 16 -1.57 -11.71 -9.02
N GLU A 17 -1.11 -12.58 -8.12
CA GLU A 17 -1.92 -13.11 -7.02
C GLU A 17 -2.43 -11.98 -6.11
N ARG A 18 -1.58 -11.02 -5.79
CA ARG A 18 -1.94 -9.83 -5.00
C ARG A 18 -3.09 -9.04 -5.65
N VAL A 19 -3.02 -8.83 -6.96
CA VAL A 19 -4.08 -8.15 -7.72
C VAL A 19 -5.36 -8.98 -7.75
N GLN A 20 -5.26 -10.29 -7.93
CA GLN A 20 -6.43 -11.18 -7.89
C GLN A 20 -7.14 -11.13 -6.53
N VAL A 21 -6.42 -11.25 -5.42
CA VAL A 21 -7.02 -11.16 -4.07
C VAL A 21 -7.64 -9.79 -3.83
N ALA A 22 -7.00 -8.71 -4.28
CA ALA A 22 -7.55 -7.36 -4.17
C ALA A 22 -8.81 -7.15 -5.03
N SER A 23 -8.94 -7.86 -6.16
CA SER A 23 -10.10 -7.77 -7.06
C SER A 23 -11.38 -8.41 -6.49
N GLN A 24 -11.25 -9.34 -5.55
CA GLN A 24 -12.38 -10.05 -4.92
C GLN A 24 -13.22 -9.16 -3.98
N GLY A 25 -12.72 -7.96 -3.64
CA GLY A 25 -13.46 -6.97 -2.87
C GLY A 25 -12.60 -6.28 -1.81
N TRP A 26 -13.25 -5.57 -0.90
CA TRP A 26 -12.57 -4.85 0.17
C TRP A 26 -11.90 -5.82 1.15
N TYR A 27 -10.80 -5.38 1.76
CA TYR A 27 -9.99 -6.19 2.67
C TYR A 27 -9.59 -5.39 3.91
N LEU A 28 -9.29 -6.10 5.00
CA LEU A 28 -8.89 -5.52 6.27
C LEU A 28 -7.55 -6.10 6.74
N GLN A 29 -6.51 -5.29 6.64
CA GLN A 29 -5.20 -5.64 7.20
C GLN A 29 -5.15 -5.29 8.71
N HIS A 30 -4.44 -6.09 9.49
CA HIS A 30 -4.22 -5.91 10.93
C HIS A 30 -5.47 -5.95 11.82
N CYS A 31 -6.56 -6.57 11.32
CA CYS A 31 -7.83 -6.67 12.02
C CYS A 31 -8.11 -8.09 12.52
N TRP A 32 -8.91 -8.21 13.58
CA TRP A 32 -9.42 -9.49 14.09
C TRP A 32 -10.81 -9.31 14.71
N LEU A 33 -11.56 -10.41 14.77
CA LEU A 33 -12.90 -10.46 15.35
C LEU A 33 -12.85 -11.02 16.77
N VAL A 34 -13.66 -10.44 17.64
CA VAL A 34 -13.81 -10.87 19.04
C VAL A 34 -15.28 -10.81 19.43
N GLN A 35 -15.77 -11.83 20.12
CA GLN A 35 -17.04 -11.74 20.84
C GLN A 35 -16.79 -11.19 22.25
N VAL A 36 -17.54 -10.17 22.63
CA VAL A 36 -17.39 -9.51 23.94
C VAL A 36 -18.74 -9.52 24.64
N LYS A 37 -18.73 -9.77 25.96
CA LYS A 37 -19.91 -9.59 26.81
C LYS A 37 -20.08 -8.09 27.14
N PRO A 38 -21.31 -7.58 27.27
CA PRO A 38 -21.51 -6.22 27.74
C PRO A 38 -20.87 -6.03 29.11
N GLY A 39 -20.13 -4.94 29.28
CA GLY A 39 -19.60 -4.55 30.59
C GLY A 39 -20.65 -3.82 31.43
N GLY A 40 -20.54 -3.92 32.76
CA GLY A 40 -21.40 -3.20 33.71
C GLY A 40 -22.68 -3.94 34.11
N ASN A 41 -23.69 -3.19 34.61
CA ASN A 41 -24.96 -3.73 35.14
C ASN A 41 -25.94 -4.20 34.03
N ALA A 42 -25.48 -4.36 32.80
CA ALA A 42 -26.32 -4.88 31.72
C ALA A 42 -26.70 -6.33 32.03
N ARG A 43 -27.97 -6.57 32.41
CA ARG A 43 -28.55 -7.88 32.78
C ARG A 43 -28.66 -8.87 31.61
N THR A 44 -27.92 -8.67 30.52
CA THR A 44 -28.03 -9.46 29.29
C THR A 44 -26.74 -10.22 29.03
N ASP A 45 -26.81 -11.55 28.99
CA ASP A 45 -25.70 -12.43 28.60
C ASP A 45 -25.41 -12.44 27.09
N ARG A 46 -26.11 -11.59 26.32
CA ARG A 46 -25.97 -11.54 24.87
C ARG A 46 -24.59 -10.98 24.51
N LYS A 47 -23.71 -11.85 24.02
CA LYS A 47 -22.44 -11.49 23.42
C LYS A 47 -22.67 -10.74 22.11
N TYR A 48 -21.83 -9.76 21.84
CA TYR A 48 -21.82 -9.06 20.56
C TYR A 48 -20.45 -9.13 19.91
N TRP A 49 -20.43 -9.00 18.59
CA TRP A 49 -19.20 -9.05 17.81
C TRP A 49 -18.54 -7.67 17.74
N GLN A 50 -17.23 -7.65 17.90
CA GLN A 50 -16.38 -6.49 17.70
C GLN A 50 -15.27 -6.82 16.72
N VAL A 51 -15.03 -5.92 15.77
CA VAL A 51 -13.79 -5.88 14.99
C VAL A 51 -12.83 -4.98 15.71
N ARG A 52 -11.61 -5.48 15.92
CA ARG A 52 -10.50 -4.71 16.46
C ARG A 52 -9.37 -4.65 15.45
N SER A 53 -8.62 -3.56 15.48
CA SER A 53 -7.47 -3.36 14.62
C SER A 53 -6.29 -2.78 15.39
N ARG A 54 -5.07 -3.13 14.98
CA ARG A 54 -3.86 -2.46 15.47
C ARG A 54 -3.74 -1.04 14.92
N LYS A 55 -4.20 -0.83 13.68
CA LYS A 55 -4.21 0.46 12.98
C LYS A 55 -5.62 1.05 12.99
N ALA A 56 -5.74 2.34 12.69
CA ALA A 56 -7.05 2.95 12.51
C ALA A 56 -7.78 2.30 11.31
N LEU A 57 -9.05 1.97 11.47
CA LEU A 57 -9.95 1.59 10.38
C LEU A 57 -10.30 2.82 9.53
N PHE A 58 -11.08 2.62 8.46
CA PHE A 58 -11.58 3.70 7.60
C PHE A 58 -12.25 4.85 8.39
N ASP A 59 -12.95 4.48 9.46
CA ASP A 59 -13.69 5.42 10.32
C ASP A 59 -12.76 6.17 11.31
N GLY A 60 -11.44 6.00 11.20
CA GLY A 60 -10.43 6.53 12.14
C GLY A 60 -10.36 5.77 13.47
N LYS A 61 -11.34 4.92 13.77
CA LYS A 61 -11.44 4.14 15.01
C LYS A 61 -10.66 2.82 14.90
N LYS A 62 -10.13 2.34 16.02
CA LYS A 62 -9.50 1.01 16.11
C LYS A 62 -10.48 -0.12 16.42
N LEU A 63 -11.73 0.23 16.72
CA LEU A 63 -12.76 -0.71 17.16
C LEU A 63 -14.09 -0.36 16.49
N LYS A 64 -14.81 -1.39 16.04
CA LYS A 64 -16.16 -1.28 15.51
C LYS A 64 -17.03 -2.42 16.02
N HIS A 65 -18.20 -2.08 16.54
CA HIS A 65 -19.22 -3.06 16.89
C HIS A 65 -19.90 -3.55 15.62
N LEU A 66 -20.11 -4.86 15.50
CA LEU A 66 -20.76 -5.46 14.35
C LEU A 66 -22.15 -5.97 14.70
N LYS A 67 -23.05 -5.81 13.74
CA LYS A 67 -24.30 -6.57 13.69
C LYS A 67 -23.99 -8.03 13.31
N PRO A 68 -24.75 -9.02 13.79
CA PRO A 68 -24.53 -10.43 13.47
C PRO A 68 -24.47 -10.72 11.97
N GLU A 69 -25.32 -10.06 11.17
CA GLU A 69 -25.39 -10.20 9.71
C GLU A 69 -24.08 -9.82 9.00
N LEU A 70 -23.31 -8.87 9.55
CA LEU A 70 -22.08 -8.36 8.94
C LEU A 70 -20.84 -9.17 9.33
N VAL A 71 -20.98 -10.16 10.22
CA VAL A 71 -19.83 -10.88 10.78
C VAL A 71 -19.10 -11.67 9.70
N GLU A 72 -19.82 -12.34 8.82
CA GLU A 72 -19.22 -13.16 7.76
C GLU A 72 -18.50 -12.31 6.71
N ASP A 73 -19.07 -11.17 6.33
CA ASP A 73 -18.40 -10.21 5.43
C ASP A 73 -17.07 -9.72 6.00
N TYR A 74 -17.05 -9.39 7.29
CA TYR A 74 -15.85 -8.95 7.98
C TYR A 74 -14.83 -10.08 8.17
N LYS A 75 -15.27 -11.33 8.41
CA LYS A 75 -14.38 -12.50 8.42
C LYS A 75 -13.67 -12.64 7.08
N ALA A 76 -14.44 -12.65 5.99
CA ALA A 76 -13.89 -12.77 4.64
C ALA A 76 -12.93 -11.61 4.30
N ALA A 77 -13.25 -10.38 4.69
CA ALA A 77 -12.37 -9.23 4.50
C ALA A 77 -11.06 -9.33 5.31
N ILE A 78 -11.11 -9.86 6.52
CA ILE A 78 -9.93 -10.10 7.37
C ILE A 78 -9.06 -11.20 6.76
N GLU A 79 -9.65 -12.27 6.24
CA GLU A 79 -8.93 -13.37 5.59
C GLU A 79 -8.20 -12.89 4.33
N ARG A 80 -8.88 -12.14 3.45
CA ARG A 80 -8.24 -11.47 2.31
C ARG A 80 -7.09 -10.56 2.76
N GLY A 81 -7.30 -9.80 3.83
CA GLY A 81 -6.26 -8.94 4.40
C GLY A 81 -5.04 -9.70 4.92
N ARG A 82 -5.22 -10.91 5.48
CA ARG A 82 -4.13 -11.79 5.92
C ARG A 82 -3.38 -12.38 4.75
N GLN A 83 -4.08 -12.79 3.69
CA GLN A 83 -3.47 -13.29 2.46
C GLN A 83 -2.58 -12.22 1.83
N LEU A 84 -3.10 -11.00 1.66
CA LEU A 84 -2.33 -9.86 1.14
C LEU A 84 -1.10 -9.57 1.99
N ALA A 85 -1.23 -9.56 3.31
CA ALA A 85 -0.09 -9.33 4.20
C ALA A 85 0.97 -10.45 4.12
N GLY A 86 0.57 -11.68 3.78
CA GLY A 86 1.48 -12.79 3.52
C GLY A 86 2.26 -12.59 2.23
N ILE A 87 1.55 -12.23 1.15
CA ILE A 87 2.15 -11.95 -0.17
C ILE A 87 3.10 -10.75 -0.07
N ASP A 88 2.68 -9.65 0.55
CA ASP A 88 3.50 -8.45 0.72
C ASP A 88 4.83 -8.77 1.42
N ARG A 89 4.83 -9.61 2.46
CA ARG A 89 6.05 -10.07 3.16
C ARG A 89 6.95 -10.93 2.27
N GLN A 90 6.38 -11.77 1.42
CA GLN A 90 7.16 -12.59 0.50
C GLN A 90 7.85 -11.72 -0.55
N ILE A 91 7.13 -10.73 -1.10
CA ILE A 91 7.70 -9.73 -2.02
C ILE A 91 8.81 -8.94 -1.33
N GLU A 92 8.60 -8.46 -0.10
CA GLU A 92 9.63 -7.75 0.68
C GLU A 92 10.89 -8.63 0.87
N LYS A 93 10.73 -9.91 1.17
CA LYS A 93 11.86 -10.82 1.33
C LYS A 93 12.63 -11.04 0.02
N LEU A 94 11.93 -11.28 -1.07
CA LEU A 94 12.53 -11.52 -2.39
C LEU A 94 13.22 -10.27 -2.94
N THR A 95 12.62 -9.09 -2.74
CA THR A 95 13.23 -7.80 -3.12
C THR A 95 14.50 -7.53 -2.31
N LEU A 96 14.53 -7.84 -1.02
CA LEU A 96 15.75 -7.78 -0.21
C LEU A 96 16.85 -8.72 -0.72
N GLN A 97 16.49 -9.94 -1.14
CA GLN A 97 17.44 -10.89 -1.73
C GLN A 97 18.02 -10.38 -3.04
N LEU A 98 17.19 -9.76 -3.91
CA LEU A 98 17.67 -9.14 -5.14
C LEU A 98 18.63 -7.96 -4.86
N GLN A 99 18.33 -7.12 -3.87
CA GLN A 99 19.21 -6.02 -3.48
C GLN A 99 20.56 -6.54 -2.98
N GLN A 100 20.59 -7.60 -2.17
CA GLN A 100 21.84 -8.22 -1.71
C GLN A 100 22.66 -8.77 -2.89
N LEU A 101 22.03 -9.42 -3.85
CA LEU A 101 22.70 -9.92 -5.04
C LEU A 101 23.26 -8.78 -5.92
N ALA A 102 22.52 -7.67 -6.06
CA ALA A 102 22.98 -6.49 -6.78
C ALA A 102 24.22 -5.86 -6.10
N VAL A 103 24.18 -5.66 -4.78
CA VAL A 103 25.30 -5.10 -4.00
C VAL A 103 26.55 -5.99 -4.07
N ILE A 104 26.41 -7.31 -4.03
CA ILE A 104 27.53 -8.24 -4.18
C ILE A 104 28.13 -8.15 -5.59
N THR A 105 27.29 -7.98 -6.61
CA THR A 105 27.72 -7.85 -8.02
C THR A 105 28.46 -6.52 -8.26
N ASP A 106 28.03 -5.43 -7.63
CA ASP A 106 28.70 -4.12 -7.73
C ASP A 106 29.98 -4.08 -6.88
N SER A 107 30.00 -4.72 -5.71
CA SER A 107 31.19 -4.84 -4.84
C SER A 107 32.28 -5.74 -5.41
N SER A 108 31.93 -6.72 -6.26
CA SER A 108 32.92 -7.58 -6.92
C SER A 108 33.58 -6.90 -8.13
N ASN A 109 33.04 -5.76 -8.58
CA ASN A 109 33.65 -4.91 -9.61
C ASN A 109 34.60 -3.82 -9.07
N SER A 110 34.82 -3.73 -7.75
CA SER A 110 35.62 -2.67 -7.13
C SER A 110 36.96 -3.13 -6.53
N THR A 111 37.61 -4.15 -7.10
CA THR A 111 39.01 -4.48 -6.78
C THR A 111 39.92 -4.09 -7.95
N PRO A 112 40.85 -3.12 -7.81
CA PRO A 112 41.80 -2.81 -8.85
C PRO A 112 43.00 -3.76 -8.71
N LEU A 113 43.03 -4.82 -9.50
CA LEU A 113 44.25 -5.60 -9.70
C LEU A 113 44.51 -5.78 -11.19
N SER A 114 45.49 -5.02 -11.66
CA SER A 114 46.35 -5.37 -12.78
C SER A 114 46.80 -6.83 -12.62
N VAL A 115 46.70 -7.63 -13.70
CA VAL A 115 47.79 -8.44 -14.26
C VAL A 115 47.25 -9.40 -15.33
N THR A 116 47.84 -9.24 -16.53
CA THR A 116 48.05 -10.19 -17.64
C THR A 116 46.86 -10.80 -18.40
N LYS A 117 46.62 -10.23 -19.58
CA LYS A 117 46.85 -10.87 -20.89
C LYS A 117 46.72 -12.41 -20.92
N PHE A 118 45.57 -12.88 -21.39
CA PHE A 118 45.49 -14.08 -22.24
C PHE A 118 44.71 -13.68 -23.49
N GLU A 119 45.40 -13.70 -24.63
CA GLU A 119 44.85 -13.47 -25.95
C GLU A 119 44.22 -14.76 -26.51
N LEU A 120 43.22 -14.53 -27.35
CA LEU A 120 42.76 -15.31 -28.51
C LEU A 120 41.78 -16.47 -28.31
N GLY A 121 40.56 -16.21 -28.77
CA GLY A 121 39.48 -17.18 -28.96
C GLY A 121 38.24 -16.51 -29.56
N ASP A 122 38.38 -16.08 -30.81
CA ASP A 122 37.39 -15.50 -31.72
C ASP A 122 35.96 -16.09 -31.61
N ARG A 123 34.96 -15.22 -31.37
CA ARG A 123 33.59 -15.27 -31.94
C ARG A 123 32.76 -14.06 -31.51
N GLY A 124 32.20 -13.38 -32.51
CA GLY A 124 31.59 -12.05 -32.44
C GLY A 124 30.50 -11.79 -31.40
N GLN A 125 30.47 -10.53 -30.96
CA GLN A 125 29.47 -9.86 -30.12
C GLN A 125 28.04 -9.94 -30.71
N PRO A 126 26.99 -9.73 -29.88
CA PRO A 126 26.54 -8.37 -29.58
C PRO A 126 26.31 -8.17 -28.07
N LYS A 127 27.33 -7.69 -27.35
CA LYS A 127 27.19 -7.28 -25.93
C LYS A 127 26.84 -5.80 -25.75
N ASP A 128 26.91 -5.02 -26.83
CA ASP A 128 26.74 -3.56 -26.77
C ASP A 128 25.29 -3.10 -26.99
N THR A 129 24.46 -3.89 -27.69
CA THR A 129 23.02 -3.62 -27.85
C THR A 129 22.22 -3.87 -26.57
N LEU A 130 22.54 -4.93 -25.82
CA LEU A 130 21.85 -5.26 -24.57
C LEU A 130 22.07 -4.20 -23.48
N LYS A 131 23.25 -3.58 -23.43
CA LYS A 131 23.50 -2.48 -22.50
C LYS A 131 22.71 -1.24 -22.90
N ALA A 132 22.68 -0.89 -24.18
CA ALA A 132 21.91 0.25 -24.66
C ALA A 132 20.41 0.11 -24.35
N GLU A 133 19.83 -1.06 -24.59
CA GLU A 133 18.41 -1.34 -24.28
C GLU A 133 18.11 -1.36 -22.77
N LEU A 134 19.04 -1.83 -21.93
CA LEU A 134 18.86 -1.78 -20.47
C LEU A 134 18.90 -0.34 -19.95
N PHE A 135 19.80 0.49 -20.46
CA PHE A 135 19.93 1.90 -20.09
C PHE A 135 18.73 2.74 -20.55
N THR A 136 18.16 2.47 -21.72
CA THR A 136 16.94 3.15 -22.19
C THR A 136 15.72 2.76 -21.35
N ASN A 137 15.59 1.47 -21.00
CA ASN A 137 14.50 1.02 -20.13
C ASN A 137 14.61 1.61 -18.71
N LEU A 138 15.81 1.72 -18.15
CA LEU A 138 16.00 2.31 -16.81
C LEU A 138 15.66 3.81 -16.79
N THR A 139 16.12 4.55 -17.79
CA THR A 139 15.83 6.00 -17.91
C THR A 139 14.34 6.26 -18.15
N GLU A 140 13.66 5.38 -18.89
CA GLU A 140 12.22 5.46 -19.10
C GLU A 140 11.43 5.12 -17.82
N GLN A 141 11.86 4.12 -17.05
CA GLN A 141 11.29 3.81 -15.74
C GLN A 141 11.49 4.98 -14.75
N GLU A 142 12.68 5.57 -14.67
CA GLU A 142 12.93 6.74 -13.82
C GLU A 142 12.04 7.93 -14.20
N ARG A 143 11.81 8.14 -15.50
CA ARG A 143 10.91 9.17 -16.00
C ARG A 143 9.46 8.91 -15.57
N GLN A 144 8.97 7.68 -15.70
CA GLN A 144 7.63 7.29 -15.27
C GLN A 144 7.45 7.47 -13.76
N VAL A 145 8.44 7.07 -12.95
CA VAL A 145 8.40 7.26 -11.48
C VAL A 145 8.35 8.73 -11.10
N LYS A 146 9.17 9.58 -11.74
CA LYS A 146 9.14 11.05 -11.53
C LYS A 146 7.78 11.65 -11.91
N GLU A 147 7.19 11.19 -13.00
CA GLU A 147 5.88 11.66 -13.45
C GLU A 147 4.75 11.24 -12.48
N VAL A 148 4.75 9.99 -12.01
CA VAL A 148 3.80 9.50 -11.01
C VAL A 148 3.93 10.28 -9.70
N LEU A 149 5.17 10.55 -9.26
CA LEU A 149 5.43 11.36 -8.08
C LEU A 149 4.89 12.79 -8.25
N ALA A 150 5.15 13.44 -9.38
CA ALA A 150 4.64 14.79 -9.67
C ALA A 150 3.11 14.83 -9.68
N LYS A 151 2.46 13.87 -10.37
CA LYS A 151 0.99 13.74 -10.38
C LYS A 151 0.43 13.51 -8.98
N SER A 152 1.10 12.69 -8.16
CA SER A 152 0.68 12.44 -6.77
C SER A 152 0.77 13.69 -5.90
N GLN A 153 1.78 14.54 -6.10
CA GLN A 153 1.94 15.79 -5.37
C GLN A 153 0.85 16.80 -5.75
N ILE A 154 0.53 16.90 -7.04
CA ILE A 154 -0.58 17.74 -7.55
C ILE A 154 -1.92 17.28 -6.95
N LEU A 155 -2.18 15.97 -6.95
CA LEU A 155 -3.38 15.38 -6.35
C LEU A 155 -3.50 15.69 -4.86
N ARG A 156 -2.40 15.56 -4.11
CA ARG A 156 -2.35 15.90 -2.68
C ARG A 156 -2.59 17.40 -2.45
N ALA A 157 -2.05 18.28 -3.29
CA ALA A 157 -2.29 19.71 -3.21
C ALA A 157 -3.76 20.06 -3.49
N SER A 158 -4.35 19.47 -4.54
CA SER A 158 -5.76 19.62 -4.88
C SER A 158 -6.68 19.13 -3.76
N LEU A 159 -6.36 17.98 -3.15
CA LEU A 159 -7.12 17.45 -2.02
C LEU A 159 -7.07 18.39 -0.81
N ARG A 160 -5.89 18.95 -0.50
CA ARG A 160 -5.75 19.97 0.57
C ARG A 160 -6.61 21.20 0.29
N GLN A 161 -6.62 21.70 -0.94
CA GLN A 161 -7.48 22.82 -1.33
C GLN A 161 -8.97 22.49 -1.21
N SER A 162 -9.38 21.28 -1.62
CA SER A 162 -10.76 20.83 -1.48
C SER A 162 -11.20 20.71 -0.01
N ILE A 163 -10.32 20.24 0.88
CA ILE A 163 -10.60 20.17 2.33
C ILE A 163 -10.73 21.59 2.92
N VAL A 164 -9.88 22.53 2.53
CA VAL A 164 -9.96 23.93 2.98
C VAL A 164 -11.25 24.60 2.49
N ARG A 165 -11.66 24.36 1.23
CA ARG A 165 -12.94 24.82 0.69
C ARG A 165 -14.14 24.21 1.44
N GLY A 166 -14.10 22.92 1.75
CA GLY A 166 -15.15 22.26 2.54
C GLY A 166 -15.29 22.86 3.95
N LYS A 167 -14.18 23.17 4.63
CA LYS A 167 -14.18 23.80 5.96
C LYS A 167 -14.74 25.22 5.94
N THR A 168 -14.39 26.02 4.93
CA THR A 168 -14.88 27.39 4.78
C THR A 168 -16.38 27.43 4.46
N ILE A 169 -16.88 26.51 3.63
CA ILE A 169 -18.32 26.34 3.37
C ILE A 169 -19.07 25.87 4.63
N GLY A 170 -18.45 24.99 5.43
CA GLY A 170 -19.02 24.57 6.73
C GLY A 170 -19.15 25.73 7.71
N MET A 171 -18.10 26.55 7.86
CA MET A 171 -18.09 27.71 8.76
C MET A 171 -19.10 28.78 8.34
N THR A 172 -19.20 29.09 7.05
CA THR A 172 -20.17 30.07 6.55
C THR A 172 -21.61 29.61 6.78
N ASN A 173 -21.90 28.32 6.57
CA ASN A 173 -23.22 27.76 6.90
C ASN A 173 -23.56 27.82 8.39
N THR A 174 -22.58 27.62 9.28
CA THR A 174 -22.83 27.75 10.73
C THR A 174 -23.10 29.19 11.14
N ILE A 175 -22.39 30.16 10.54
CA ILE A 175 -22.60 31.59 10.81
C ILE A 175 -23.98 32.01 10.31
N LEU A 176 -24.33 31.68 9.07
CA LEU A 176 -25.65 32.00 8.50
C LEU A 176 -26.81 31.41 9.33
N LYS A 177 -26.66 30.18 9.85
CA LYS A 177 -27.67 29.58 10.74
C LYS A 177 -27.79 30.31 12.08
N ALA A 178 -26.67 30.78 12.65
CA ALA A 178 -26.67 31.56 13.87
C ALA A 178 -27.35 32.93 13.68
N ASP A 179 -27.06 33.61 12.57
CA ASP A 179 -27.65 34.91 12.23
C ASP A 179 -29.17 34.80 11.99
N ILE A 180 -29.63 33.77 11.27
CA ILE A 180 -31.06 33.51 11.06
C ILE A 180 -31.76 33.20 12.40
N SER A 181 -31.11 32.43 13.29
CA SER A 181 -31.65 32.12 14.62
C SER A 181 -31.77 33.38 15.48
N TYR A 182 -30.75 34.24 15.45
CA TYR A 182 -30.74 35.51 16.19
C TYR A 182 -31.84 36.46 15.68
N MET A 183 -31.98 36.61 14.37
CA MET A 183 -33.02 37.46 13.77
C MET A 183 -34.44 36.97 14.10
N ARG A 184 -34.67 35.65 14.15
CA ARG A 184 -35.96 35.07 14.59
C ARG A 184 -36.25 35.30 16.07
N SER A 185 -35.24 35.24 16.93
CA SER A 185 -35.41 35.48 18.37
C SER A 185 -35.72 36.94 18.72
N ARG A 186 -35.41 37.88 17.82
CA ARG A 186 -35.66 39.32 17.98
C ARG A 186 -37.01 39.77 17.41
N ALA A 187 -37.63 38.95 16.55
CA ALA A 187 -38.91 39.25 15.90
C ALA A 187 -40.13 38.71 16.67
N ASN A 188 -39.91 37.86 17.69
CA ASN A 188 -40.89 37.41 18.67
C ASN A 188 -40.72 38.19 19.98
#